data_AF-A0A7V4B230-F1
#
_entry.id   AF-A0A7V4B230-F1
#
_cell.length_a   1.000
_cell.length_b   1.000
_cell.length_c   1.000
_cell.angle_alpha   90.00
_cell.angle_beta   90.00
_cell.angle_gamma   90.00
#
_symmetry.space_group_name_H-M   'P 1'
#
loop_
_entity.id
_entity.type
_entity.pdbx_description
1 polymer ?
#
loop_
_entity_poly.entity_id
_entity_poly.type
_entity_poly.pdbx_seq_one_letter_code
_entity_poly.pdbx_strand_id
1 'polypeptide(L)'
;LDLCTRRIPEKFGFDPMTQVQVLTPMYRGVVGVDHLNEALQNKLNPGRDVPCGNRSFRVGDRVMQIKNNYDKEVYNGDVGLVRRIEPQENALFVQFPDQPVKYDFKELDQLVLAYAITVHKSQGSEYPAVVLPMTTHHFPMLQRNLLYTAVTRARDLVVIAGSHKAVAIAVKNNKIEERYTALGERLKRALDDSGLFKV
;
A
#
# COMPACT_ATOMS: atom_id res chain seq x y z
N LEU A 1 2.67 15.35 -4.64
CA LEU A 1 1.83 15.94 -3.57
C LEU A 1 0.63 16.67 -4.16
N ASP A 2 0.79 17.76 -4.91
CA ASP A 2 -0.34 18.53 -5.52
C ASP A 2 -1.31 17.67 -6.35
N LEU A 3 -0.79 16.65 -7.06
CA LEU A 3 -1.62 15.67 -7.76
C LEU A 3 -2.61 14.96 -6.82
N CYS A 4 -2.13 14.47 -5.69
CA CYS A 4 -2.91 13.67 -4.75
C CYS A 4 -3.86 14.53 -3.91
N THR A 5 -3.41 15.72 -3.50
CA THR A 5 -4.15 16.54 -2.53
C THR A 5 -5.12 17.52 -3.16
N ARG A 6 -4.96 17.83 -4.45
CA ARG A 6 -5.72 18.90 -5.11
C ARG A 6 -6.19 18.52 -6.51
N ARG A 7 -5.27 18.30 -7.47
CA ARG A 7 -5.63 18.17 -8.89
C ARG A 7 -6.54 16.98 -9.20
N ILE A 8 -6.29 15.82 -8.58
CA ILE A 8 -7.13 14.63 -8.77
C ILE A 8 -8.48 14.80 -8.05
N PRO A 9 -8.51 15.15 -6.75
CA PRO A 9 -9.76 15.45 -6.04
C PRO A 9 -10.65 16.47 -6.75
N GLU A 10 -10.12 17.63 -7.13
CA GLU A 10 -10.89 18.72 -7.76
C GLU A 10 -11.45 18.32 -9.12
N LYS A 11 -10.69 17.55 -9.91
CA LYS A 11 -11.09 17.20 -11.28
C LYS A 11 -12.05 16.02 -11.35
N PHE A 12 -11.92 15.05 -10.43
CA PHE A 12 -12.64 13.78 -10.50
C PHE A 12 -13.59 13.55 -9.32
N GLY A 13 -13.62 14.44 -8.33
CA GLY A 13 -14.53 14.36 -7.19
C GLY A 13 -14.13 13.31 -6.15
N PHE A 14 -12.86 12.88 -6.11
CA PHE A 14 -12.37 11.91 -5.14
C PHE A 14 -12.01 12.56 -3.80
N ASP A 15 -12.33 11.88 -2.70
CA ASP A 15 -11.80 12.21 -1.38
C ASP A 15 -10.27 11.94 -1.34
N PRO A 16 -9.43 12.97 -1.13
CA PRO A 16 -7.98 12.80 -1.09
C PRO A 16 -7.49 11.91 0.07
N MET A 17 -8.24 11.83 1.16
CA MET A 17 -7.85 11.02 2.32
C MET A 17 -8.08 9.53 2.06
N THR A 18 -9.24 9.19 1.51
CA THR A 18 -9.72 7.79 1.48
C THR A 18 -9.70 7.16 0.10
N GLN A 19 -9.83 7.94 -0.98
CA GLN A 19 -10.03 7.42 -2.34
C GLN A 19 -8.81 7.57 -3.26
N VAL A 20 -7.85 8.42 -2.90
CA VAL A 20 -6.58 8.58 -3.62
C VAL A 20 -5.49 7.80 -2.89
N GLN A 21 -4.93 6.79 -3.54
CA GLN A 21 -3.82 5.99 -3.00
C GLN A 21 -2.53 6.27 -3.75
N VAL A 22 -1.45 6.55 -3.01
CA VAL A 22 -0.11 6.55 -3.59
C VAL A 22 0.50 5.17 -3.46
N LEU A 23 0.91 4.58 -4.59
CA LEU A 23 1.63 3.30 -4.65
C LEU A 23 3.05 3.57 -5.12
N THR A 24 4.05 3.16 -4.34
CA THR A 24 5.46 3.35 -4.71
C THR A 24 6.20 2.00 -4.82
N PRO A 25 7.18 1.85 -5.73
CA PRO A 25 8.02 0.65 -5.80
C PRO A 25 8.87 0.40 -4.56
N MET A 26 9.27 1.45 -3.83
CA MET A 26 10.32 1.36 -2.80
C MET A 26 9.91 2.04 -1.49
N TYR A 27 10.45 1.55 -0.37
CA TYR A 27 10.29 2.18 0.95
C TYR A 27 11.14 3.44 1.11
N ARG A 28 12.41 3.39 0.70
CA ARG A 28 13.38 4.48 0.87
C ARG A 28 13.52 5.34 -0.39
N GLY A 29 13.99 6.57 -0.19
CA GLY A 29 14.28 7.55 -1.25
C GLY A 29 13.30 8.71 -1.26
N VAL A 30 13.56 9.71 -2.12
CA VAL A 30 12.76 10.95 -2.22
C VAL A 30 11.29 10.70 -2.59
N VAL A 31 11.02 9.58 -3.27
CA VAL A 31 9.67 9.10 -3.64
C VAL A 31 9.37 7.74 -2.99
N GLY A 32 10.02 7.47 -1.85
CA GLY A 32 9.77 6.30 -1.02
C GLY A 32 8.56 6.48 -0.09
N VAL A 33 8.05 5.37 0.44
CA VAL A 33 6.91 5.32 1.36
C VAL A 33 7.07 6.31 2.53
N ASP A 34 8.22 6.32 3.18
CA ASP A 34 8.43 7.09 4.42
C ASP A 34 8.29 8.60 4.16
N HIS A 35 9.01 9.10 3.16
CA HIS A 35 8.99 10.52 2.79
C HIS A 35 7.64 10.95 2.22
N LEU A 36 6.99 10.10 1.42
CA LEU A 36 5.68 10.39 0.88
C LEU A 36 4.61 10.42 1.97
N ASN A 37 4.66 9.51 2.95
CA ASN A 37 3.73 9.52 4.07
C ASN A 37 3.87 10.78 4.91
N GLU A 38 5.09 11.16 5.27
CA GLU A 38 5.34 12.41 6.01
C GLU A 38 4.82 13.64 5.24
N ALA A 39 5.17 13.74 3.96
CA ALA A 39 4.79 14.88 3.14
C ALA A 39 3.27 14.95 2.85
N LEU A 40 2.61 13.79 2.68
CA LEU A 40 1.17 13.72 2.49
C LEU A 40 0.42 13.99 3.80
N GLN A 41 0.87 13.43 4.93
CA GLN A 41 0.32 13.72 6.25
C GLN A 41 0.35 15.22 6.53
N ASN A 42 1.48 15.89 6.29
CA ASN A 42 1.60 17.33 6.49
C ASN A 42 0.68 18.18 5.61
N LYS A 43 0.27 17.66 4.44
CA LYS A 43 -0.62 18.38 3.51
C LYS A 43 -2.09 18.06 3.71
N LEU A 44 -2.42 16.80 4.00
CA LEU A 44 -3.77 16.29 4.08
C LEU A 44 -4.32 16.30 5.51
N ASN A 45 -3.43 16.14 6.49
CA ASN A 45 -3.76 16.17 7.92
C ASN A 45 -2.79 17.09 8.67
N PRO A 46 -2.78 18.40 8.37
CA PRO A 46 -1.93 19.35 9.08
C PRO A 46 -2.36 19.40 10.55
N GLY A 47 -1.41 19.25 11.46
CA GLY A 47 -1.73 19.19 12.88
C GLY A 47 -0.52 18.87 13.73
N ARG A 48 -0.77 18.76 15.04
CA ARG A 48 0.26 18.43 16.02
C ARG A 48 0.38 16.91 16.15
N ASP A 49 1.61 16.42 16.04
CA ASP A 49 1.95 15.05 16.36
C ASP A 49 1.73 14.76 17.84
N VAL A 50 0.99 13.69 18.12
CA VAL A 50 0.76 13.19 19.47
C VAL A 50 1.73 12.03 19.70
N PRO A 51 2.68 12.16 20.66
CA PRO A 51 3.63 11.10 20.95
C PRO A 51 2.90 9.90 21.56
N CYS A 52 3.11 8.74 20.97
CA CYS A 52 2.51 7.47 21.36
C CYS A 52 3.64 6.43 21.51
N GLY A 53 4.34 6.47 22.65
CA GLY A 53 5.55 5.67 22.87
C GLY A 53 6.68 6.12 21.94
N ASN A 54 7.17 5.20 21.09
CA ASN A 54 8.26 5.46 20.13
C ASN A 54 7.77 5.97 18.76
N ARG A 55 6.46 6.15 18.59
CA ARG A 55 5.85 6.65 17.36
C ARG A 55 5.04 7.91 17.66
N SER A 56 4.66 8.63 16.61
CA SER A 56 3.71 9.74 16.74
C SER A 56 2.64 9.62 15.68
N PHE A 57 1.41 9.97 16.05
CA PHE A 57 0.24 9.97 15.19
C PHE A 57 -0.56 11.25 15.40
N ARG A 58 -1.42 11.56 14.43
CA ARG A 58 -2.40 12.63 14.49
C ARG A 58 -3.79 12.03 14.44
N VAL A 59 -4.74 12.66 15.12
CA VAL A 59 -6.15 12.39 14.85
C VAL A 59 -6.42 12.72 13.38
N GLY A 60 -7.13 11.84 12.68
CA GLY A 60 -7.35 11.91 11.24
C GLY A 60 -6.35 11.11 10.41
N ASP A 61 -5.27 10.56 11.01
CA ASP A 61 -4.28 9.83 10.23
C ASP A 61 -4.84 8.57 9.58
N ARG A 62 -4.48 8.39 8.31
CA ARG A 62 -4.71 7.14 7.61
C ARG A 62 -3.60 6.15 7.93
N VAL A 63 -3.99 5.03 8.52
CA VAL A 63 -3.09 3.97 8.99
C VAL A 63 -3.42 2.63 8.37
N MET A 64 -2.43 1.74 8.33
CA MET A 64 -2.57 0.36 7.87
C MET A 64 -2.05 -0.60 8.94
N GLN A 65 -2.80 -1.66 9.18
CA GLN A 65 -2.38 -2.79 10.01
C GLN A 65 -1.35 -3.63 9.23
N ILE A 66 -0.21 -3.94 9.85
CA ILE A 66 0.89 -4.68 9.18
C ILE A 66 1.11 -6.11 9.70
N LYS A 67 0.38 -6.52 10.74
CA LYS A 67 0.39 -7.87 11.32
C LYS A 67 -1.05 -8.32 11.58
N ASN A 68 -1.38 -9.60 11.40
CA ASN A 68 -2.71 -10.08 11.76
C ASN A 68 -2.88 -10.04 13.28
N ASN A 69 -4.01 -9.53 13.76
CA ASN A 69 -4.42 -9.56 15.14
C ASN A 69 -5.83 -10.16 15.21
N TYR A 70 -5.88 -11.45 15.54
CA TYR A 70 -7.13 -12.22 15.55
C TYR A 70 -8.05 -11.84 16.71
N ASP A 71 -7.50 -11.41 17.84
CA ASP A 71 -8.29 -10.98 19.00
C ASP A 71 -9.09 -9.70 18.71
N LYS A 72 -8.56 -8.85 17.82
CA LYS A 72 -9.17 -7.60 17.38
C LYS A 72 -9.82 -7.70 15.99
N GLU A 73 -9.75 -8.89 15.38
CA GLU A 73 -10.23 -9.19 14.02
C GLU A 73 -9.77 -8.14 12.98
N VAL A 74 -8.49 -7.77 13.02
CA VAL A 74 -7.86 -6.90 12.02
C VAL A 74 -6.66 -7.60 11.40
N TYR A 75 -6.52 -7.46 10.09
CA TYR A 75 -5.59 -8.24 9.29
C TYR A 75 -4.55 -7.35 8.60
N ASN A 76 -3.41 -7.93 8.26
CA ASN A 76 -2.35 -7.22 7.55
C ASN A 76 -2.85 -6.75 6.17
N GLY A 77 -2.84 -5.44 5.98
CA GLY A 77 -3.37 -4.76 4.79
C GLY A 77 -4.61 -3.92 5.08
N ASP A 78 -5.29 -4.14 6.21
CA ASP A 78 -6.47 -3.36 6.56
C ASP A 78 -6.09 -1.90 6.80
N VAL A 79 -6.91 -1.00 6.25
CA VAL A 79 -6.69 0.45 6.30
C VAL A 79 -7.77 1.10 7.13
N GLY A 80 -7.37 1.95 8.07
CA GLY A 80 -8.27 2.67 8.95
C GLY A 80 -7.88 4.14 9.13
N LEU A 81 -8.71 4.87 9.87
CA LEU A 81 -8.50 6.26 10.24
C LEU A 81 -8.39 6.40 11.75
N VAL A 82 -7.35 7.06 12.24
CA VAL A 82 -7.22 7.40 13.66
C VAL A 82 -8.32 8.39 14.02
N ARG A 83 -9.22 8.02 14.94
CA ARG A 83 -10.33 8.88 15.37
C ARG A 83 -10.06 9.59 16.68
N ARG A 84 -9.27 8.97 17.56
CA ARG A 84 -9.00 9.51 18.89
C ARG A 84 -7.68 9.00 19.42
N ILE A 85 -6.94 9.86 20.12
CA ILE A 85 -5.71 9.52 20.83
C ILE A 85 -5.86 10.03 22.26
N GLU A 86 -5.65 9.17 23.24
CA GLU A 86 -5.75 9.45 24.68
C GLU A 86 -4.41 9.12 25.34
N PRO A 87 -3.46 10.08 25.37
CA PRO A 87 -2.11 9.83 25.91
C PRO A 87 -2.10 9.49 27.41
N GLN A 88 -3.08 9.98 28.17
CA GLN A 88 -3.20 9.71 29.60
C GLN A 88 -3.53 8.23 29.87
N GLU A 89 -4.28 7.60 28.97
CA GLU A 89 -4.70 6.20 29.03
C GLU A 89 -3.84 5.28 28.15
N ASN A 90 -2.78 5.82 27.53
CA ASN A 90 -1.96 5.15 26.50
C ASN A 90 -2.79 4.46 25.41
N ALA A 91 -3.89 5.09 25.00
CA ALA A 91 -4.86 4.49 24.08
C ALA A 91 -4.96 5.27 22.76
N LEU A 92 -5.05 4.52 21.66
CA LEU A 92 -5.30 5.04 20.31
C LEU A 92 -6.47 4.29 19.70
N PHE A 93 -7.42 5.00 19.11
CA PHE A 93 -8.63 4.43 18.52
C PHE A 93 -8.59 4.62 17.00
N VAL A 94 -8.59 3.51 16.27
CA VAL A 94 -8.64 3.47 14.80
C VAL A 94 -10.02 3.01 14.36
N GLN A 95 -10.65 3.74 13.45
CA GLN A 95 -11.82 3.26 12.74
C GLN A 95 -11.38 2.50 11.50
N PHE A 96 -11.50 1.17 11.52
CA PHE A 96 -11.43 0.34 10.32
C PHE A 96 -12.83 0.25 9.66
N PRO A 97 -12.93 -0.26 8.42
CA PRO A 97 -14.21 -0.40 7.72
C PRO A 97 -15.21 -1.25 8.51
N ASP A 98 -14.73 -2.35 9.10
CA ASP A 98 -15.60 -3.31 9.78
C ASP A 98 -15.91 -2.89 11.22
N GLN A 99 -14.93 -2.35 11.95
CA GLN A 99 -15.13 -1.95 13.35
C GLN A 99 -14.12 -0.91 13.88
N PRO A 100 -14.49 -0.14 14.91
CA PRO A 100 -13.53 0.64 15.69
C PRO A 100 -12.67 -0.28 16.55
N VAL A 101 -11.36 -0.04 16.56
CA VAL A 101 -10.39 -0.85 17.30
C VAL A 101 -9.55 0.04 18.22
N LYS A 102 -9.44 -0.37 19.48
CA LYS A 102 -8.56 0.25 20.48
C LYS A 102 -7.18 -0.40 20.44
N TYR A 103 -6.14 0.42 20.44
CA TYR A 103 -4.74 0.02 20.56
C TYR A 103 -4.14 0.62 21.82
N ASP A 104 -3.43 -0.20 22.58
CA ASP A 104 -2.45 0.25 23.56
C ASP A 104 -1.20 0.76 22.83
N PHE A 105 -0.50 1.73 23.40
CA PHE A 105 0.73 2.27 22.82
C PHE A 105 1.82 1.21 22.55
N LYS A 106 1.83 0.10 23.30
CA LYS A 106 2.74 -1.03 23.08
C LYS A 106 2.45 -1.81 21.79
N GLU A 107 1.23 -1.70 21.26
CA GLU A 107 0.78 -2.42 20.05
C GLU A 107 0.94 -1.58 18.78
N LEU A 108 1.37 -0.32 18.90
CA LEU A 108 1.47 0.60 17.77
C LEU A 108 2.61 0.23 16.81
N ASP A 109 3.45 -0.75 17.14
CA ASP A 109 4.40 -1.32 16.19
C ASP A 109 3.68 -1.96 14.99
N GLN A 110 2.43 -2.38 15.18
CA GLN A 110 1.55 -3.00 14.19
C GLN A 110 0.85 -2.02 13.24
N LEU A 111 0.97 -0.71 13.46
CA LEU A 111 0.31 0.33 12.66
C LEU A 111 1.33 1.24 11.96
N VAL A 112 1.19 1.42 10.66
CA VAL A 112 2.00 2.37 9.87
C VAL A 112 1.11 3.36 9.14
N LEU A 113 1.63 4.55 8.80
CA LEU A 113 0.91 5.48 7.94
C LEU A 113 0.69 4.88 6.55
N ALA A 114 -0.47 5.19 5.95
CA ALA A 114 -0.94 4.54 4.72
C ALA A 114 -1.38 5.52 3.63
N TYR A 115 -0.96 6.79 3.68
CA TYR A 115 -1.14 7.74 2.57
C TYR A 115 -0.38 7.28 1.32
N ALA A 116 0.80 6.70 1.53
CA ALA A 116 1.58 5.98 0.54
C ALA A 116 1.92 4.58 1.06
N ILE A 117 1.83 3.58 0.19
CA ILE A 117 2.21 2.20 0.48
C ILE A 117 3.02 1.63 -0.68
N THR A 118 3.69 0.50 -0.45
CA THR A 118 4.34 -0.20 -1.56
C THR A 118 3.32 -0.92 -2.43
N VAL A 119 3.65 -1.12 -3.70
CA VAL A 119 2.83 -1.96 -4.61
C VAL A 119 2.61 -3.36 -4.02
N HIS A 120 3.62 -3.95 -3.38
CA HIS A 120 3.51 -5.25 -2.72
C HIS A 120 2.48 -5.25 -1.58
N LYS A 121 2.46 -4.19 -0.75
CA LYS A 121 1.48 -4.05 0.34
C LYS A 121 0.06 -3.73 -0.12
N SER A 122 -0.13 -3.45 -1.41
CA SER A 122 -1.45 -3.24 -2.01
C SER A 122 -2.07 -4.50 -2.63
N GLN A 123 -1.41 -5.66 -2.52
CA GLN A 123 -1.93 -6.91 -3.08
C GLN A 123 -3.31 -7.25 -2.49
N GLY A 124 -4.29 -7.46 -3.37
CA GLY A 124 -5.68 -7.76 -2.98
C GLY A 124 -6.55 -6.51 -2.75
N SER A 125 -5.97 -5.33 -2.60
CA SER A 125 -6.72 -4.07 -2.45
C SER A 125 -6.95 -3.37 -3.79
N GLU A 126 -8.04 -2.61 -3.89
CA GLU A 126 -8.29 -1.71 -5.03
C GLU A 126 -8.68 -0.33 -4.52
N TYR A 127 -8.33 0.70 -5.30
CA TYR A 127 -8.57 2.09 -4.96
C TYR A 127 -9.22 2.82 -6.14
N PRO A 128 -10.16 3.75 -5.90
CA PRO A 128 -10.76 4.56 -6.97
C PRO A 128 -9.69 5.26 -7.83
N ALA A 129 -8.73 5.93 -7.18
CA ALA A 129 -7.61 6.58 -7.85
C ALA A 129 -6.26 6.11 -7.29
N VAL A 130 -5.33 5.76 -8.19
CA VAL A 130 -3.94 5.43 -7.87
C VAL A 130 -2.98 6.44 -8.48
N VAL A 131 -2.05 6.93 -7.67
CA VAL A 131 -0.90 7.72 -8.12
C VAL A 131 0.36 6.89 -7.96
N LEU A 132 1.07 6.66 -9.08
CA LEU A 132 2.26 5.82 -9.15
C LEU A 132 3.51 6.65 -9.49
N PRO A 133 4.38 6.97 -8.51
CA PRO A 133 5.65 7.64 -8.78
C PRO A 133 6.62 6.69 -9.49
N MET A 134 7.06 7.03 -10.71
CA MET A 134 8.01 6.22 -11.50
C MET A 134 9.21 7.04 -11.95
N THR A 135 10.30 6.94 -11.21
CA THR A 135 11.56 7.59 -11.57
C THR A 135 12.61 6.55 -11.93
N THR A 136 13.66 6.97 -12.65
CA THR A 136 14.79 6.08 -12.95
C THR A 136 15.60 5.70 -11.71
N HIS A 137 15.42 6.38 -10.58
CA HIS A 137 16.03 5.98 -9.31
C HIS A 137 15.44 4.65 -8.77
N HIS A 138 14.29 4.22 -9.27
CA HIS A 138 13.69 2.92 -8.94
C HIS A 138 14.23 1.75 -9.77
N PHE A 139 15.33 1.93 -10.51
CA PHE A 139 15.81 1.01 -11.54
C PHE A 139 15.74 -0.49 -11.18
N PRO A 140 16.15 -0.95 -9.97
CA PRO A 140 16.08 -2.36 -9.61
C PRO A 140 14.65 -2.93 -9.58
N MET A 141 13.65 -2.09 -9.30
CA MET A 141 12.24 -2.45 -9.15
C MET A 141 11.41 -2.14 -10.40
N LEU A 142 12.01 -1.57 -11.45
CA LEU A 142 11.31 -1.31 -12.72
C LEU A 142 11.12 -2.61 -13.50
N GLN A 143 10.12 -3.40 -13.11
CA GLN A 143 9.72 -4.66 -13.73
C GLN A 143 8.29 -4.56 -14.26
N ARG A 144 7.99 -5.32 -15.33
CA ARG A 144 6.67 -5.33 -15.96
C ARG A 144 5.58 -5.76 -14.98
N ASN A 145 5.84 -6.80 -14.19
CA ASN A 145 4.87 -7.34 -13.25
C ASN A 145 4.52 -6.34 -12.14
N LEU A 146 5.51 -5.57 -11.64
CA LEU A 146 5.27 -4.54 -10.64
C LEU A 146 4.39 -3.42 -11.20
N LEU A 147 4.71 -2.94 -12.41
CA LEU A 147 3.92 -1.91 -13.08
C LEU A 147 2.48 -2.39 -13.35
N TYR A 148 2.34 -3.60 -13.90
CA TYR A 148 1.04 -4.22 -14.15
C TYR A 148 0.21 -4.34 -12.86
N THR A 149 0.84 -4.82 -11.77
CA THR A 149 0.19 -4.92 -10.46
C THR A 149 -0.26 -3.55 -9.99
N ALA A 150 0.58 -2.53 -10.02
CA ALA A 150 0.23 -1.17 -9.59
C ALA A 150 -0.92 -0.57 -10.40
N VAL A 151 -0.91 -0.76 -11.72
CA VAL A 151 -1.98 -0.26 -12.61
C VAL A 151 -3.31 -0.97 -12.31
N THR A 152 -3.30 -2.29 -12.11
CA THR A 152 -4.51 -3.06 -11.80
C THR A 152 -5.04 -2.85 -10.38
N ARG A 153 -4.38 -2.07 -9.53
CA ARG A 153 -4.97 -1.63 -8.25
C ARG A 153 -5.91 -0.43 -8.41
N ALA A 154 -5.85 0.27 -9.55
CA ALA A 154 -6.73 1.40 -9.84
C ALA A 154 -8.05 0.92 -10.43
N ARG A 155 -9.17 1.37 -9.85
CA ARG A 155 -10.50 1.07 -10.37
C ARG A 155 -10.93 2.04 -11.46
N ASP A 156 -10.78 3.35 -11.20
CA ASP A 156 -11.33 4.39 -12.06
C ASP A 156 -10.23 5.25 -12.71
N LEU A 157 -9.12 5.51 -11.99
CA LEU A 157 -8.05 6.38 -12.45
C LEU A 157 -6.66 5.91 -12.03
N VAL A 158 -5.74 5.85 -12.98
CA VAL A 158 -4.30 5.71 -12.72
C VAL A 158 -3.55 6.93 -13.23
N VAL A 159 -2.69 7.51 -12.39
CA VAL A 159 -1.80 8.60 -12.75
C VAL A 159 -0.36 8.19 -12.49
N ILE A 160 0.43 8.05 -13.54
CA ILE A 160 1.85 7.76 -13.44
C ILE A 160 2.61 9.09 -13.42
N ALA A 161 3.25 9.39 -12.28
CA ALA A 161 4.01 10.62 -12.07
C ALA A 161 5.51 10.31 -12.16
N GLY A 162 6.17 10.70 -13.25
CA GLY A 162 7.55 10.28 -13.46
C GLY A 162 8.07 10.50 -14.87
N SER A 163 9.09 9.73 -15.25
CA SER A 163 9.68 9.83 -16.58
C SER A 163 9.19 8.72 -17.52
N HIS A 164 8.93 9.08 -18.78
CA HIS A 164 8.63 8.11 -19.84
C HIS A 164 9.72 7.03 -19.96
N LYS A 165 10.99 7.39 -19.69
CA LYS A 165 12.11 6.46 -19.65
C LYS A 165 11.92 5.37 -18.59
N ALA A 166 11.51 5.72 -17.36
CA ALA A 166 11.29 4.75 -16.30
C ALA A 166 10.16 3.78 -16.65
N VAL A 167 9.06 4.28 -17.22
CA VAL A 167 7.95 3.45 -17.70
C VAL A 167 8.42 2.52 -18.81
N ALA A 168 9.15 3.02 -19.81
CA ALA A 168 9.66 2.22 -20.91
C ALA A 168 10.61 1.11 -20.44
N ILE A 169 11.46 1.38 -19.45
CA ILE A 169 12.32 0.36 -18.82
C ILE A 169 11.45 -0.71 -18.15
N ALA A 170 10.47 -0.33 -17.33
CA ALA A 170 9.60 -1.27 -16.64
C ALA A 170 8.82 -2.17 -17.61
N VAL A 171 8.25 -1.59 -18.68
CA VAL A 171 7.51 -2.34 -19.70
C VAL A 171 8.41 -3.34 -20.44
N LYS A 172 9.66 -2.95 -20.76
CA LYS A 172 10.62 -3.82 -21.46
C LYS A 172 11.23 -4.90 -20.55
N ASN A 173 11.31 -4.65 -19.24
CA ASN A 173 11.89 -5.57 -18.28
C ASN A 173 10.90 -6.70 -17.93
N ASN A 174 10.87 -7.71 -18.80
CA ASN A 174 10.14 -8.96 -18.61
C ASN A 174 11.04 -10.09 -18.11
N LYS A 175 12.07 -9.79 -17.33
CA LYS A 175 12.90 -10.84 -16.74
C LYS A 175 11.99 -11.69 -15.84
N ILE A 176 11.74 -12.91 -16.29
CA ILE A 176 11.07 -13.95 -15.49
C ILE A 176 12.09 -14.34 -14.44
N GLU A 177 11.80 -14.10 -13.16
CA GLU A 177 12.57 -14.79 -12.11
C GLU A 177 12.34 -16.28 -12.30
N GLU A 178 13.41 -17.04 -12.56
CA GLU A 178 13.31 -18.50 -12.65
C GLU A 178 12.86 -19.03 -11.29
N ARG A 179 11.59 -19.42 -11.23
CA ARG A 179 11.02 -20.03 -10.04
C ARG A 179 11.26 -21.53 -10.10
N TYR A 180 12.31 -21.98 -9.43
CA TYR A 180 12.56 -23.42 -9.26
C TYR A 180 11.45 -24.05 -8.40
N THR A 181 10.55 -24.81 -9.05
CA THR A 181 9.44 -25.51 -8.40
C THR A 181 9.20 -26.87 -9.05
N ALA A 182 9.08 -27.91 -8.24
CA ALA A 182 8.76 -29.27 -8.70
C ALA A 182 7.24 -29.51 -8.83
N LEU A 183 6.39 -28.50 -8.56
CA LEU A 183 4.94 -28.69 -8.58
C LEU A 183 4.44 -29.14 -9.95
N GLY A 184 4.94 -28.53 -11.03
CA GLY A 184 4.56 -28.91 -12.40
C GLY A 184 4.96 -30.34 -12.74
N GLU A 185 6.15 -30.77 -12.30
CA GLU A 185 6.61 -32.16 -12.48
C GLU A 185 5.76 -33.15 -11.68
N ARG A 186 5.44 -32.82 -10.41
CA ARG A 186 4.60 -33.67 -9.55
C ARG A 186 3.18 -33.80 -10.09
N LEU A 187 2.59 -32.72 -10.60
CA LEU A 187 1.27 -32.75 -11.22
C LEU A 187 1.26 -33.63 -12.48
N LYS A 188 2.29 -33.51 -13.33
CA LYS A 188 2.42 -34.37 -14.52
C LYS A 188 2.51 -35.85 -14.12
N ARG A 189 3.41 -36.20 -13.19
CA ARG A 189 3.53 -37.59 -12.70
C ARG A 189 2.22 -38.12 -12.12
N ALA A 190 1.52 -37.34 -11.29
CA ALA A 190 0.26 -37.76 -10.71
C ALA A 190 -0.85 -37.96 -11.78
N LEU A 191 -0.86 -37.15 -12.84
CA LEU A 191 -1.79 -37.31 -13.96
C LEU A 191 -1.45 -38.55 -14.83
N ASP A 192 -0.16 -38.82 -15.04
CA ASP A 192 0.31 -40.00 -15.77
C ASP A 192 0.00 -41.29 -14.99
N ASP A 193 0.20 -41.29 -13.66
CA ASP A 193 -0.04 -42.43 -12.77
C ASP A 193 -1.54 -42.72 -12.54
N SER A 194 -2.40 -41.69 -12.62
CA SER A 194 -3.85 -41.82 -12.39
C SER A 194 -4.65 -42.23 -13.63
N GLY A 195 -4.01 -42.31 -14.82
CA GLY A 195 -4.65 -42.80 -16.04
C GLY A 195 -5.77 -41.91 -16.61
N LEU A 196 -5.94 -40.69 -16.09
CA LEU A 196 -7.01 -39.75 -16.45
C LEU A 196 -6.87 -39.14 -17.87
N PHE A 197 -5.71 -39.31 -18.51
CA PHE A 197 -5.44 -38.87 -19.88
C PHE A 197 -4.70 -39.94 -20.69
N LYS A 198 -5.30 -41.14 -20.83
CA LYS A 198 -4.96 -42.02 -21.95
C LYS A 198 -5.87 -41.69 -23.13
N VAL A 199 -5.35 -40.91 -24.09
CA VAL A 199 -5.89 -40.81 -25.46
C VAL A 199 -5.14 -41.83 -26.32
#